data_AF-A0A258E8N5-F1
#
_entry.id   AF-A0A258E8N5-F1
#
_cell.length_a   1.000
_cell.length_b   1.000
_cell.length_c   1.000
_cell.angle_alpha   90.00
_cell.angle_beta   90.00
_cell.angle_gamma   90.00
#
_symmetry.space_group_name_H-M   'P 1'
#
loop_
_entity.id
_entity.type
_entity.pdbx_description
1 polymer ?
#
loop_
_entity_poly.entity_id
_entity_poly.type
_entity_poly.pdbx_seq_one_letter_code
_entity_poly.pdbx_strand_id
1 'polypeptide(L)'
;MAAGAAGIMGLEDFAAALEWQARHAEENGAPATARVIRALAGVRASQTATGRRIANWPGLTLKDAMPLRIAGGFHHLVLTGADTRLGAVYRGDITDQGEIDALVLDLTQRFDDRLLPWLDGPPQTNEAGRAASIMAGLLWLAQQVRSPRFELFEIGAS
;
A
#
# COMPACT_ATOMS: atom_id res chain seq x y z
N MET A 1 8.13 -20.31 -31.39
CA MET A 1 6.76 -19.96 -30.92
C MET A 1 6.92 -19.14 -29.65
N ALA A 2 6.94 -17.81 -29.79
CA ALA A 2 7.11 -16.89 -28.67
C ALA A 2 5.77 -16.75 -27.93
N ALA A 3 5.68 -17.28 -26.72
CA ALA A 3 4.56 -17.05 -25.82
C ALA A 3 4.64 -15.61 -25.29
N GLY A 4 3.98 -14.70 -26.00
CA GLY A 4 4.02 -13.26 -25.72
C GLY A 4 3.28 -12.91 -24.43
N ALA A 5 4.01 -12.26 -23.51
CA ALA A 5 3.74 -11.08 -22.67
C ALA A 5 2.30 -10.51 -22.44
N ALA A 6 1.22 -11.13 -22.91
CA ALA A 6 -0.15 -10.63 -22.80
C ALA A 6 -0.88 -11.02 -21.50
N GLY A 7 -0.29 -11.87 -20.64
CA GLY A 7 -1.04 -12.55 -19.58
C GLY A 7 -1.01 -11.94 -18.17
N ILE A 8 -0.14 -10.96 -17.89
CA ILE A 8 0.07 -10.45 -16.51
C ILE A 8 -0.57 -9.08 -16.29
N MET A 9 -0.62 -8.23 -17.33
CA MET A 9 -1.14 -6.86 -17.25
C MET A 9 -2.64 -6.72 -17.53
N GLY A 10 -3.32 -7.83 -17.86
CA GLY A 10 -4.73 -7.87 -18.22
C GLY A 10 -5.54 -8.85 -17.37
N LEU A 11 -5.21 -9.00 -16.09
CA LEU A 11 -6.08 -9.75 -15.18
C LEU A 11 -7.38 -8.95 -14.99
N GLU A 12 -8.37 -9.21 -15.84
CA GLU A 12 -9.76 -8.79 -15.65
C GLU A 12 -10.33 -9.35 -14.32
N ASP A 13 -9.71 -10.42 -13.81
CA ASP A 13 -10.00 -10.98 -12.49
C ASP A 13 -9.31 -10.19 -11.38
N PHE A 14 -10.12 -9.39 -10.69
CA PHE A 14 -9.73 -8.62 -9.50
C PHE A 14 -9.04 -9.48 -8.43
N ALA A 15 -9.52 -10.71 -8.20
CA ALA A 15 -8.96 -11.58 -7.16
C ALA A 15 -7.52 -12.00 -7.51
N ALA A 16 -7.28 -12.35 -8.77
CA ALA A 16 -5.94 -12.68 -9.26
C ALA A 16 -5.00 -11.46 -9.22
N ALA A 17 -5.48 -10.28 -9.58
CA ALA A 17 -4.71 -9.03 -9.49
C ALA A 17 -4.33 -8.70 -8.04
N LEU A 18 -5.27 -8.89 -7.11
CA LEU A 18 -5.06 -8.65 -5.69
C LEU A 18 -4.03 -9.59 -5.09
N GLU A 19 -4.15 -10.90 -5.37
CA GLU A 19 -3.20 -11.89 -4.89
C GLU A 19 -1.80 -11.70 -5.50
N TRP A 20 -1.71 -11.34 -6.78
CA TRP A 20 -0.44 -11.02 -7.40
C TRP A 20 0.25 -9.85 -6.65
N GLN A 21 -0.48 -8.77 -6.37
CA GLN A 21 0.06 -7.59 -5.69
C GLN A 21 0.45 -7.92 -4.23
N ALA A 22 -0.34 -8.73 -3.54
CA ALA A 22 -0.05 -9.17 -2.19
C ALA A 22 1.22 -10.02 -2.13
N ARG A 23 1.33 -11.03 -2.99
CA ARG A 23 2.54 -11.86 -3.10
C ARG A 23 3.76 -11.01 -3.44
N HIS A 24 3.63 -10.06 -4.36
CA HIS A 24 4.72 -9.15 -4.68
C HIS A 24 5.16 -8.31 -3.47
N ALA A 25 4.22 -7.79 -2.67
CA ALA A 25 4.56 -7.06 -1.44
C ALA A 25 5.28 -7.97 -0.42
N GLU A 26 4.82 -9.22 -0.26
CA GLU A 26 5.41 -10.21 0.63
C GLU A 26 6.85 -10.57 0.23
N GLU A 27 7.08 -10.86 -1.06
CA GLU A 27 8.40 -11.15 -1.63
C GLU A 27 9.38 -9.97 -1.50
N ASN A 28 8.87 -8.74 -1.43
CA ASN A 28 9.65 -7.52 -1.20
C ASN A 28 9.78 -7.14 0.29
N GLY A 29 9.46 -8.06 1.21
CA GLY A 29 9.64 -7.85 2.65
C GLY A 29 8.57 -7.01 3.32
N ALA A 30 7.39 -6.87 2.70
CA ALA A 30 6.23 -6.17 3.27
C ALA A 30 5.02 -7.11 3.52
N PRO A 31 5.17 -8.18 4.33
CA PRO A 31 4.11 -9.16 4.56
C PRO A 31 2.87 -8.56 5.26
N ALA A 32 3.03 -7.52 6.09
CA ALA A 32 1.89 -6.81 6.67
C ALA A 32 1.03 -6.12 5.60
N THR A 33 1.69 -5.42 4.65
CA THR A 33 1.02 -4.81 3.50
C THR A 33 0.33 -5.85 2.63
N ALA A 34 0.95 -7.02 2.42
CA ALA A 34 0.33 -8.13 1.69
C ALA A 34 -1.00 -8.58 2.32
N ARG A 35 -1.07 -8.69 3.66
CA ARG A 35 -2.31 -9.04 4.36
C ARG A 35 -3.39 -7.96 4.23
N VAL A 36 -3.02 -6.68 4.32
CA VAL A 36 -3.95 -5.56 4.09
C VAL A 36 -4.46 -5.56 2.66
N ILE A 37 -3.62 -5.87 1.67
CA ILE A 37 -4.03 -6.00 0.26
C ILE A 37 -5.06 -7.12 0.13
N ARG A 38 -4.82 -8.32 0.68
CA ARG A 38 -5.77 -9.45 0.59
C ARG A 38 -7.14 -9.09 1.17
N ALA A 39 -7.17 -8.34 2.26
CA ALA A 39 -8.41 -7.87 2.89
C ALA A 39 -9.29 -6.97 2.00
N LEU A 40 -8.75 -6.38 0.93
CA LEU A 40 -9.52 -5.55 0.01
C LEU A 40 -10.60 -6.32 -0.76
N ALA A 41 -10.55 -7.66 -0.78
CA ALA A 41 -11.64 -8.48 -1.31
C ALA A 41 -12.96 -8.20 -0.56
N GLY A 42 -12.91 -8.10 0.77
CA GLY A 42 -14.07 -7.74 1.59
C GLY A 42 -14.50 -6.28 1.40
N VAL A 43 -13.54 -5.36 1.25
CA VAL A 43 -13.82 -3.95 0.94
C VAL A 43 -14.57 -3.81 -0.38
N ARG A 44 -14.11 -4.48 -1.44
CA ARG A 44 -14.76 -4.49 -2.75
C ARG A 44 -16.21 -4.98 -2.70
N ALA A 45 -16.49 -5.97 -1.86
CA ALA A 45 -17.84 -6.53 -1.70
C ALA A 45 -18.76 -5.65 -0.82
N SER A 46 -18.22 -4.63 -0.15
CA SER A 46 -18.98 -3.76 0.73
C SER A 46 -19.80 -2.69 -0.01
N GLN A 47 -20.73 -2.07 0.72
CA GLN A 47 -21.55 -0.94 0.23
C GLN A 47 -20.94 0.42 0.55
N THR A 48 -19.64 0.49 0.85
CA THR A 48 -18.92 1.77 1.05
C THR A 48 -18.66 2.44 -0.30
N ALA A 49 -18.46 3.76 -0.31
CA ALA A 49 -18.05 4.49 -1.51
C ALA A 49 -16.68 4.01 -1.99
N THR A 50 -15.73 3.77 -1.07
CA THR A 50 -14.44 3.14 -1.35
C THR A 50 -14.63 1.76 -1.99
N GLY A 51 -15.46 0.90 -1.40
CA GLY A 51 -15.80 -0.41 -1.94
C GLY A 51 -16.38 -0.37 -3.35
N ARG A 52 -17.36 0.52 -3.59
CA ARG A 52 -17.94 0.75 -4.91
C ARG A 52 -16.91 1.24 -5.93
N ARG A 53 -15.99 2.13 -5.52
CA ARG A 53 -14.93 2.68 -6.38
C ARG A 53 -13.89 1.63 -6.75
N ILE A 54 -13.58 0.71 -5.83
CA ILE A 54 -12.73 -0.47 -6.08
C ILE A 54 -13.43 -1.47 -7.00
N ALA A 55 -14.72 -1.74 -6.76
CA ALA A 55 -15.51 -2.68 -7.55
C ALA A 55 -15.67 -2.24 -9.01
N ASN A 56 -15.77 -0.92 -9.23
CA ASN A 56 -15.94 -0.29 -10.53
C ASN A 56 -14.68 0.50 -10.93
N TRP A 57 -13.50 -0.02 -10.62
CA TRP A 57 -12.24 0.65 -10.98
C TRP A 57 -12.17 0.83 -12.51
N PRO A 58 -12.02 2.08 -13.03
CA PRO A 58 -12.12 2.36 -14.46
C PRO A 58 -10.86 1.98 -15.25
N GLY A 59 -9.74 1.76 -14.55
CA GLY A 59 -8.49 1.35 -15.15
C GLY A 59 -8.17 -0.13 -14.89
N LEU A 60 -6.90 -0.48 -14.95
CA LEU A 60 -6.45 -1.86 -14.75
C LEU A 60 -5.89 -1.98 -13.33
N THR A 61 -6.57 -2.75 -12.46
CA THR A 61 -6.27 -2.85 -11.03
C THR A 61 -4.79 -2.98 -10.71
N LEU A 62 -4.09 -3.87 -11.42
CA LEU A 62 -2.67 -4.11 -11.18
C LEU A 62 -1.76 -3.05 -11.81
N LYS A 63 -2.02 -2.68 -13.08
CA LYS A 63 -1.23 -1.68 -13.80
C LYS A 63 -1.26 -0.32 -13.10
N ASP A 64 -2.40 0.02 -12.50
CA ASP A 64 -2.59 1.28 -11.78
C ASP A 64 -2.13 1.21 -10.33
N ALA A 65 -1.65 0.04 -9.88
CA ALA A 65 -1.30 -0.27 -8.50
C ALA A 65 -2.40 0.13 -7.50
N MET A 66 -3.66 -0.04 -7.90
CA MET A 66 -4.82 0.38 -7.11
C MET A 66 -4.78 -0.15 -5.66
N PRO A 67 -4.43 -1.43 -5.39
CA PRO A 67 -4.37 -1.93 -4.02
C PRO A 67 -3.35 -1.18 -3.14
N LEU A 68 -2.24 -0.71 -3.72
CA LEU A 68 -1.22 0.05 -2.97
C LEU A 68 -1.68 1.46 -2.63
N ARG A 69 -2.50 2.09 -3.49
CA ARG A 69 -3.09 3.42 -3.21
C ARG A 69 -3.91 3.39 -1.94
N ILE A 70 -4.82 2.44 -1.83
CA ILE A 70 -5.70 2.32 -0.67
C ILE A 70 -4.96 1.80 0.57
N ALA A 71 -3.98 0.91 0.41
CA ALA A 71 -3.09 0.50 1.51
C ALA A 71 -2.34 1.70 2.13
N GLY A 72 -1.94 2.68 1.31
CA GLY A 72 -1.40 3.95 1.78
C GLY A 72 -2.37 4.73 2.67
N GLY A 73 -3.64 4.77 2.30
CA GLY A 73 -4.70 5.39 3.10
C GLY A 73 -4.88 4.75 4.47
N PHE A 74 -4.89 3.41 4.53
CA PHE A 74 -4.93 2.69 5.80
C PHE A 74 -3.72 2.97 6.69
N HIS A 75 -2.52 2.98 6.11
CA HIS A 75 -1.31 3.30 6.87
C HIS A 75 -1.35 4.75 7.37
N HIS A 76 -1.86 5.67 6.58
CA HIS A 76 -2.03 7.07 6.97
C HIS A 76 -3.00 7.24 8.16
N LEU A 77 -4.05 6.41 8.29
CA LEU A 77 -4.89 6.42 9.50
C LEU A 77 -4.07 6.11 10.77
N VAL A 78 -3.13 5.18 10.68
CA VAL A 78 -2.21 4.84 11.79
C VAL A 78 -1.25 6.00 12.07
N LEU A 79 -0.60 6.54 11.03
CA LEU A 79 0.37 7.62 11.17
C LEU A 79 -0.24 8.90 11.76
N THR A 80 -1.50 9.20 11.41
CA THR A 80 -2.22 10.37 11.93
C THR A 80 -2.88 10.14 13.30
N GLY A 81 -2.83 8.91 13.83
CA GLY A 81 -3.53 8.54 15.07
C GLY A 81 -5.05 8.52 14.95
N ALA A 82 -5.60 8.58 13.73
CA ALA A 82 -7.04 8.52 13.49
C ALA A 82 -7.64 7.17 13.90
N ASP A 83 -6.91 6.09 13.62
CA ASP A 83 -7.14 4.77 14.19
C ASP A 83 -5.83 4.00 14.13
N THR A 84 -5.37 3.51 15.28
CA THR A 84 -4.05 2.90 15.43
C THR A 84 -4.09 1.37 15.43
N ARG A 85 -5.26 0.74 15.28
CA ARG A 85 -5.41 -0.72 15.41
C ARG A 85 -4.61 -1.50 14.36
N LEU A 86 -4.53 -1.01 13.13
CA LEU A 86 -3.66 -1.59 12.10
C LEU A 86 -2.16 -1.53 12.46
N GLY A 87 -1.76 -0.71 13.43
CA GLY A 87 -0.39 -0.69 13.94
C GLY A 87 0.08 -2.05 14.46
N ALA A 88 -0.80 -2.86 15.06
CA ALA A 88 -0.46 -4.23 15.48
C ALA A 88 -0.23 -5.16 14.27
N VAL A 89 -0.96 -4.97 13.17
CA VAL A 89 -0.73 -5.70 11.92
C VAL A 89 0.61 -5.30 11.29
N TYR A 90 0.91 -3.99 11.25
CA TYR A 90 2.17 -3.48 10.68
C TYR A 90 3.40 -3.89 11.48
N ARG A 91 3.29 -4.09 12.81
CA ARG A 91 4.37 -4.65 13.63
C ARG A 91 4.49 -6.18 13.54
N GLY A 92 3.49 -6.85 12.98
CA GLY A 92 3.43 -8.31 12.92
C GLY A 92 2.91 -8.97 14.20
N ASP A 93 2.32 -8.20 15.12
CA ASP A 93 1.68 -8.73 16.34
C ASP A 93 0.39 -9.49 15.98
N ILE A 94 -0.36 -9.00 14.99
CA ILE A 94 -1.54 -9.66 14.42
C ILE A 94 -1.21 -10.14 13.01
N THR A 95 -1.36 -11.45 12.78
CA THR A 95 -1.07 -12.08 11.48
C THR A 95 -2.22 -12.94 10.94
N ASP A 96 -3.26 -13.16 11.73
CA ASP A 96 -4.46 -13.88 11.31
C ASP A 96 -5.20 -13.08 10.22
N GLN A 97 -5.40 -13.70 9.06
CA GLN A 97 -5.99 -13.00 7.92
C GLN A 97 -7.46 -12.66 8.15
N GLY A 98 -8.23 -13.50 8.86
CA GLY A 98 -9.64 -13.24 9.13
C GLY A 98 -9.85 -12.05 10.06
N GLU A 99 -9.01 -11.91 11.08
CA GLU A 99 -8.98 -10.73 11.96
C GLU A 99 -8.64 -9.46 11.17
N ILE A 100 -7.64 -9.53 10.28
CA ILE A 100 -7.23 -8.40 9.45
C ILE A 100 -8.32 -8.02 8.45
N ASP A 101 -8.99 -9.00 7.83
CA ASP A 101 -10.10 -8.77 6.90
C ASP A 101 -11.24 -8.01 7.58
N ALA A 102 -11.64 -8.46 8.76
CA ALA A 102 -12.66 -7.81 9.56
C ALA A 102 -12.25 -6.38 9.95
N LEU A 103 -11.01 -6.19 10.39
CA LEU A 103 -10.48 -4.89 10.78
C LEU A 103 -10.44 -3.89 9.62
N VAL A 104 -9.95 -4.32 8.45
CA VAL A 104 -9.86 -3.46 7.25
C VAL A 104 -11.24 -3.07 6.75
N LEU A 105 -12.21 -3.99 6.74
CA LEU A 105 -13.58 -3.68 6.37
C LEU A 105 -14.22 -2.68 7.33
N ASP A 106 -14.07 -2.90 8.64
CA ASP A 106 -14.56 -2.00 9.68
C ASP A 106 -13.94 -0.59 9.56
N LEU A 107 -12.62 -0.50 9.33
CA LEU A 107 -11.95 0.78 9.09
C LEU A 107 -12.46 1.47 7.83
N THR A 108 -12.73 0.70 6.77
CA THR A 108 -13.35 1.24 5.55
C THR A 108 -14.71 1.85 5.84
N GLN A 109 -15.56 1.16 6.60
CA GLN A 109 -16.89 1.65 6.93
C GLN A 109 -16.84 2.93 7.77
N ARG A 110 -15.89 3.04 8.71
CA ARG A 110 -15.77 4.22 9.59
C ARG A 110 -15.12 5.43 8.92
N PHE A 111 -14.14 5.19 8.05
CA PHE A 111 -13.30 6.24 7.48
C PHE A 111 -13.45 6.34 5.95
N ASP A 112 -14.60 5.93 5.42
CA ASP A 112 -14.88 5.85 3.98
C ASP A 112 -14.53 7.15 3.25
N ASP A 113 -15.03 8.29 3.74
CA ASP A 113 -14.78 9.62 3.15
C ASP A 113 -13.30 10.03 3.20
N ARG A 114 -12.53 9.49 4.14
CA ARG A 114 -11.08 9.76 4.26
C ARG A 114 -10.24 8.82 3.41
N LEU A 115 -10.72 7.61 3.17
CA LEU A 115 -10.05 6.58 2.40
C LEU A 115 -10.30 6.74 0.90
N LEU A 116 -11.52 7.12 0.51
CA LEU A 116 -11.91 7.27 -0.89
C LEU A 116 -10.94 8.17 -1.72
N PRO A 117 -10.51 9.36 -1.24
CA PRO A 117 -9.61 10.22 -2.01
C PRO A 117 -8.21 9.63 -2.26
N TRP A 118 -7.79 8.62 -1.49
CA TRP A 118 -6.49 7.96 -1.73
C TRP A 118 -6.44 7.23 -3.06
N LEU A 119 -7.59 6.84 -3.60
CA LEU A 119 -7.68 6.18 -4.89
C LEU A 119 -7.33 7.12 -6.07
N ASP A 120 -7.39 8.43 -5.87
CA ASP A 120 -7.10 9.43 -6.91
C ASP A 120 -5.61 9.77 -7.02
N GLY A 121 -4.84 9.52 -5.97
CA GLY A 121 -3.40 9.80 -5.90
C GLY A 121 -2.51 8.68 -6.47
N PRO A 122 -1.20 8.96 -6.63
CA PRO A 122 -0.22 7.91 -6.94
C PRO A 122 -0.12 6.91 -5.78
N PRO A 123 0.21 5.64 -6.06
CA PRO A 123 0.50 4.66 -5.01
C PRO A 123 1.72 5.08 -4.19
N GLN A 124 1.82 4.60 -2.95
CA GLN A 124 3.09 4.61 -2.21
C GLN A 124 3.85 3.33 -2.56
N THR A 125 5.02 3.45 -3.18
CA THR A 125 5.81 2.39 -3.78
C THR A 125 7.17 2.25 -3.08
N ASN A 126 7.15 1.89 -1.80
CA ASN A 126 8.33 1.55 -0.98
C ASN A 126 9.46 2.61 -0.88
N GLU A 127 9.19 3.87 -1.25
CA GLU A 127 10.14 4.98 -1.22
C GLU A 127 10.79 5.15 0.16
N ALA A 128 10.02 4.95 1.24
CA ALA A 128 10.53 5.04 2.61
C ALA A 128 11.64 4.01 2.90
N GLY A 129 11.51 2.79 2.37
CA GLY A 129 12.53 1.75 2.50
C GLY A 129 13.79 2.08 1.70
N ARG A 130 13.62 2.59 0.47
CA ARG A 130 14.75 3.03 -0.37
C ARG A 130 15.45 4.26 0.21
N ALA A 131 14.71 5.18 0.82
CA ALA A 131 15.25 6.39 1.43
C ALA A 131 15.93 6.14 2.78
N ALA A 132 15.65 5.01 3.46
CA ALA A 132 16.20 4.72 4.78
C ALA A 132 17.74 4.67 4.79
N SER A 133 18.35 4.06 3.77
CA SER A 133 19.81 3.99 3.64
C SER A 133 20.44 5.36 3.36
N ILE A 134 19.77 6.19 2.54
CA ILE A 134 20.18 7.58 2.28
C ILE A 134 20.15 8.37 3.59
N MET A 135 19.04 8.30 4.33
CA MET A 135 18.92 8.98 5.62
C MET A 135 19.95 8.50 6.64
N ALA A 136 20.22 7.19 6.71
CA ALA A 136 21.27 6.65 7.57
C ALA A 136 22.65 7.21 7.18
N GLY A 137 22.96 7.28 5.89
CA GLY A 137 24.20 7.88 5.39
C GLY A 137 24.33 9.36 5.75
N LEU A 138 23.25 10.13 5.61
CA LEU A 138 23.22 11.55 5.99
C LEU A 138 23.40 11.76 7.50
N LEU A 139 22.76 10.92 8.33
CA LEU A 139 22.92 10.96 9.79
C LEU A 139 24.34 10.61 10.24
N TRP A 140 24.98 9.65 9.57
CA TRP A 140 26.39 9.32 9.81
C TRP A 140 27.30 10.48 9.38
N LEU A 141 27.12 11.01 8.16
CA LEU A 141 27.94 12.08 7.60
C LEU A 141 27.82 13.38 8.39
N ALA A 142 26.64 13.67 8.95
CA ALA A 142 26.39 14.84 9.78
C ALA A 142 27.34 14.92 10.99
N GLN A 143 27.81 13.78 11.49
CA GLN A 143 28.74 13.69 12.62
C GLN A 143 30.21 13.89 12.19
N GLN A 144 30.51 13.79 10.89
CA GLN A 144 31.86 13.87 10.34
C GLN A 144 32.23 15.27 9.84
N VAL A 145 31.25 16.17 9.68
CA VAL A 145 31.45 17.50 9.07
C VAL A 145 31.18 18.62 10.07
N ARG A 146 31.92 19.73 9.97
CA ARG A 146 31.78 20.88 10.89
C ARG A 146 30.46 21.65 10.75
N SER A 147 29.84 21.62 9.57
CA SER A 147 28.57 22.31 9.31
C SER A 147 27.70 21.46 8.40
N PRO A 148 26.86 20.58 8.97
CA PRO A 148 26.03 19.67 8.18
C PRO A 148 24.88 20.44 7.52
N ARG A 149 25.00 20.67 6.21
CA ARG A 149 23.94 21.18 5.34
C ARG A 149 23.91 20.31 4.11
N PHE A 150 22.79 19.63 3.90
CA PHE A 150 22.60 18.69 2.80
C PHE A 150 21.38 19.11 2.00
N GLU A 151 21.52 19.09 0.68
CA GLU A 151 20.42 19.28 -0.27
C GLU A 151 20.18 17.94 -0.96
N LEU A 152 18.94 17.43 -0.89
CA LEU A 152 18.54 16.24 -1.63
C LEU A 152 17.88 16.68 -2.93
N PHE A 153 18.50 16.35 -4.04
CA PHE A 153 17.92 16.53 -5.37
C PHE A 153 17.46 15.17 -5.90
N GLU A 154 16.16 14.95 -5.87
CA GLU A 154 15.55 13.76 -6.47
C GLU A 154 15.24 14.04 -7.94
N ILE A 155 15.89 13.31 -8.84
CA ILE A 155 15.64 13.40 -10.29
C ILE A 155 14.79 12.19 -10.69
N GLY A 156 13.47 12.38 -10.68
CA GLY A 156 12.50 11.43 -11.22
C GLY A 156 12.65 10.01 -10.67
N ALA A 157 12.31 9.80 -9.40
CA ALA A 157 12.14 8.44 -8.87
C ALA A 157 10.70 7.94 -9.11
N SER A 158 10.62 6.62 -9.28
CA SER A 158 9.40 5.80 -9.36
C SER A 158 9.25 4.99 -8.08
#